data_AF-A0A9X2W4N3-F1
#
_entry.id   AF-A0A9X2W4N3-F1
#
_cell.length_a   1.000
_cell.length_b   1.000
_cell.length_c   1.000
_cell.angle_alpha   90.00
_cell.angle_beta   90.00
_cell.angle_gamma   90.00
#
_symmetry.space_group_name_H-M   'P 1'
#
loop_
_entity.id
_entity.type
_entity.pdbx_description
1 polymer ?
#
loop_
_entity_poly.entity_id
_entity_poly.type
_entity_poly.pdbx_seq_one_letter_code
_entity_poly.pdbx_strand_id
1 'polypeptide(L)'
;MSPCVALPEWTKNVVAQRPYDSLRALTESAAQLTQAWNRNDLLLALSTHPRIGEKAQGSSKEAVLSQGEQSAVNTRNSALSLALVQGNAEYEARFGHVFLIRAKGRSGEEILAELQRRLHNSPAKEEAEALEQLRQITLLRLEGVFA
;
A
#
# COMPACT_ATOMS: atom_id res chain seq x y z
N MET A 1 17.09 4.90 4.96
CA MET A 1 15.87 4.22 5.44
C MET A 1 15.36 3.33 4.33
N SER A 2 15.01 2.07 4.62
CA SER A 2 14.23 1.24 3.68
C SER A 2 12.95 2.02 3.32
N PRO A 3 12.51 2.12 2.06
CA PRO A 3 11.37 2.96 1.76
C PRO A 3 10.11 2.27 2.26
N CYS A 4 9.65 2.71 3.42
CA CYS A 4 8.31 2.40 3.92
C CYS A 4 7.27 2.85 2.88
N VAL A 5 7.59 3.92 2.15
CA VAL A 5 6.83 4.47 1.03
C VAL A 5 7.78 5.19 0.07
N ALA A 6 7.44 5.22 -1.22
CA ALA A 6 8.18 5.98 -2.24
C ALA A 6 7.86 7.49 -2.20
N LEU A 7 7.91 8.09 -1.01
CA LEU A 7 7.73 9.53 -0.77
C LEU A 7 8.97 10.10 -0.06
N PRO A 8 9.92 10.68 -0.81
CA PRO A 8 11.18 11.17 -0.27
C PRO A 8 11.00 12.25 0.81
N GLU A 9 10.08 13.20 0.60
CA GLU A 9 9.85 14.28 1.57
C GLU A 9 9.26 13.77 2.89
N TRP A 10 8.40 12.74 2.87
CA TRP A 10 7.93 12.12 4.12
C TRP A 10 9.10 11.52 4.90
N THR A 11 9.97 10.77 4.23
CA THR A 11 11.16 10.15 4.86
C THR A 11 12.08 11.22 5.45
N LYS A 12 12.33 12.30 4.71
CA LYS A 12 13.15 13.43 5.15
C LYS A 12 12.55 14.13 6.38
N ASN A 13 11.24 14.34 6.40
CA ASN A 13 10.54 14.97 7.52
C ASN A 13 10.58 14.11 8.79
N VAL A 14 10.41 12.78 8.67
CA VAL A 14 10.61 11.84 9.80
C VAL A 14 12.04 11.92 10.32
N VAL A 15 13.04 11.93 9.43
CA VAL A 15 14.46 12.01 9.82
C VAL A 15 14.82 13.35 10.48
N ALA A 16 14.19 14.45 10.06
CA ALA A 16 14.43 15.80 10.58
C ALA A 16 13.85 16.03 11.99
N GLN A 17 12.87 15.24 12.42
CA GLN A 17 12.25 15.34 13.75
C GLN A 17 12.99 14.55 14.84
N ARG A 18 14.16 13.98 14.53
CA ARG A 18 15.00 13.31 15.52
C ARG A 18 15.63 14.32 16.50
N PRO A 19 15.95 13.91 17.75
CA PRO A 19 15.78 12.55 18.30
C PRO A 19 14.32 12.24 18.68
N TYR A 20 14.00 10.94 18.72
CA TYR A 20 12.72 10.44 19.23
C TYR A 20 12.95 9.74 20.57
N ASP A 21 12.12 10.02 21.56
CA ASP A 21 12.27 9.47 22.91
C ASP A 21 11.80 8.01 23.06
N SER A 22 11.04 7.51 22.07
CA SER A 22 10.58 6.12 22.02
C SER A 22 10.15 5.71 20.61
N LEU A 23 10.01 4.40 20.37
CA LEU A 23 9.41 3.87 19.13
C LEU A 23 7.98 4.39 18.93
N ARG A 24 7.21 4.52 20.02
CA ARG A 24 5.87 5.11 19.99
C ARG A 24 5.88 6.56 19.52
N ALA A 25 6.81 7.38 20.03
CA ALA A 25 6.94 8.78 19.61
C ALA A 25 7.30 8.88 18.11
N LEU A 26 8.17 7.98 17.63
CA LEU A 26 8.49 7.87 16.21
C LEU A 26 7.26 7.49 15.36
N THR A 27 6.51 6.46 15.73
CA THR A 27 5.36 6.00 14.92
C THR A 27 4.21 7.01 14.94
N GLU A 28 3.94 7.67 16.07
CA GLU A 28 2.95 8.76 16.17
C GLU A 28 3.34 9.97 15.30
N SER A 29 4.59 10.43 15.36
CA SER A 29 5.11 11.50 14.51
C SER A 29 5.03 11.12 13.02
N ALA A 30 5.45 9.91 12.67
CA ALA A 30 5.40 9.41 11.30
C ALA A 30 3.96 9.34 10.77
N ALA A 31 3.00 8.91 11.60
CA ALA A 31 1.58 8.85 11.25
C ALA A 31 0.99 10.25 11.01
N GLN A 32 1.32 11.24 11.83
CA GLN A 32 0.89 12.63 11.63
C GLN A 32 1.39 13.18 10.29
N LEU A 33 2.64 12.90 9.91
CA LEU A 33 3.22 13.33 8.64
C LEU A 33 2.53 12.73 7.41
N THR A 34 1.80 11.62 7.55
CA THR A 34 1.03 11.03 6.44
C THR A 34 -0.32 11.71 6.20
N GLN A 35 -0.80 12.54 7.12
CA GLN A 35 -2.13 13.17 7.02
C GLN A 35 -2.19 14.23 5.92
N ALA A 36 -1.04 14.83 5.58
CA ALA A 36 -0.92 15.84 4.53
C ALA A 36 -0.88 15.27 3.09
N TRP A 37 -0.85 13.94 2.94
CA TRP A 37 -0.76 13.32 1.63
C TRP A 37 -2.00 13.57 0.78
N ASN A 38 -1.77 13.85 -0.49
CA ASN A 38 -2.79 14.12 -1.50
C ASN A 38 -2.66 13.18 -2.70
N ARG A 39 -3.47 13.41 -3.74
CA ARG A 39 -3.45 12.63 -4.99
C ARG A 39 -2.07 12.46 -5.61
N ASN A 40 -1.24 13.49 -5.62
CA ASN A 40 0.09 13.43 -6.24
C ASN A 40 1.02 12.52 -5.43
N ASP A 41 0.95 12.58 -4.11
CA ASP A 41 1.69 11.67 -3.23
C ASP A 41 1.22 10.23 -3.43
N LEU A 42 -0.10 10.01 -3.56
CA LEU A 42 -0.64 8.69 -3.88
C LEU A 42 -0.06 8.17 -5.20
N LEU A 43 -0.11 8.96 -6.28
CA LEU A 43 0.41 8.55 -7.59
C LEU A 43 1.91 8.27 -7.56
N LEU A 44 2.69 9.13 -6.90
CA LEU A 44 4.13 8.96 -6.77
C LEU A 44 4.45 7.68 -6.00
N ALA A 45 3.77 7.44 -4.87
CA ALA A 45 3.93 6.23 -4.09
C ALA A 45 3.58 4.99 -4.92
N LEU A 46 2.49 5.03 -5.68
CA LEU A 46 2.02 3.90 -6.49
C LEU A 46 2.92 3.57 -7.69
N SER A 47 3.78 4.48 -8.14
CA SER A 47 4.71 4.23 -9.26
C SER A 47 5.64 3.03 -9.04
N THR A 48 5.85 2.63 -7.78
CA THR A 48 6.69 1.49 -7.39
C THR A 48 5.89 0.33 -6.80
N HIS A 49 4.54 0.39 -6.80
CA HIS A 49 3.71 -0.65 -6.21
C HIS A 49 3.34 -1.75 -7.23
N PRO A 50 3.63 -3.02 -6.94
CA PRO A 50 3.15 -4.13 -7.75
C PRO A 50 1.64 -4.31 -7.57
N ARG A 51 0.98 -4.87 -8.58
CA ARG A 51 -0.45 -5.24 -8.50
C ARG A 51 -0.67 -6.37 -7.50
N ILE A 52 -1.87 -6.44 -6.95
CA ILE A 52 -2.29 -7.61 -6.14
C ILE A 52 -2.41 -8.84 -7.03
N GLY A 53 -1.83 -9.95 -6.58
CA GLY A 53 -1.84 -11.22 -7.31
C GLY A 53 -0.68 -11.38 -8.29
N GLU A 54 0.06 -10.30 -8.57
CA GLU A 54 1.31 -10.37 -9.31
C GLU A 54 2.47 -10.53 -8.33
N LYS A 55 3.35 -11.51 -8.58
CA LYS A 55 4.61 -11.59 -7.84
C LYS A 55 5.49 -10.42 -8.28
N ALA A 56 5.82 -9.54 -7.34
CA ALA A 56 6.86 -8.54 -7.54
C ALA A 56 8.13 -9.26 -8.03
N GLN A 57 8.56 -8.92 -9.24
CA GLN A 57 9.75 -9.51 -9.86
C GLN A 57 11.01 -8.85 -9.30
N GLY A 58 12.04 -9.65 -9.04
CA GLY A 58 13.33 -9.17 -8.55
C GLY A 58 13.52 -9.24 -7.03
N SER A 59 14.67 -8.74 -6.58
CA SER A 59 15.17 -8.83 -5.20
C SER A 59 15.25 -7.47 -4.49
N SER A 60 14.56 -6.45 -5.02
CA SER A 60 14.50 -5.15 -4.36
C SER A 60 13.80 -5.28 -2.99
N LYS A 61 14.11 -4.39 -2.06
CA LYS A 61 13.50 -4.43 -0.71
C LYS A 61 11.98 -4.27 -0.77
N GLU A 62 11.50 -3.47 -1.71
CA GLU A 62 10.08 -3.23 -1.98
C GLU A 62 9.41 -4.51 -2.51
N ALA A 63 10.08 -5.25 -3.41
CA ALA A 63 9.61 -6.53 -3.90
C ALA A 63 9.50 -7.57 -2.77
N VAL A 64 10.51 -7.64 -1.89
CA VAL A 64 10.50 -8.56 -0.73
C VAL A 64 9.38 -8.21 0.25
N LEU A 65 9.20 -6.92 0.57
CA LEU A 65 8.11 -6.46 1.45
C LEU A 65 6.75 -6.80 0.84
N SER A 66 6.55 -6.53 -0.45
CA SER A 66 5.30 -6.85 -1.13
C SER A 66 5.01 -8.35 -1.16
N GLN A 67 6.03 -9.20 -1.33
CA GLN A 67 5.86 -10.66 -1.30
C GLN A 67 5.39 -11.14 0.08
N GLY A 68 5.96 -10.59 1.16
CA GLY A 68 5.52 -10.87 2.53
C GLY A 68 4.09 -10.39 2.80
N GLU A 69 3.76 -9.17 2.35
CA GLU A 69 2.44 -8.57 2.50
C GLU A 69 1.33 -9.37 1.79
N GLN A 70 1.61 -9.93 0.62
CA GLN A 70 0.66 -10.71 -0.17
C GLN A 70 0.72 -12.23 0.10
N SER A 71 1.44 -12.68 1.13
CA SER A 71 1.67 -14.11 1.40
C SER A 71 0.39 -14.94 1.61
N ALA A 72 -0.70 -14.32 2.08
CA ALA A 72 -2.00 -14.94 2.27
C ALA A 72 -2.89 -14.95 1.01
N VAL A 73 -2.46 -14.30 -0.08
CA VAL A 73 -3.19 -14.30 -1.35
C VAL A 73 -2.95 -15.63 -2.07
N ASN A 74 -3.96 -16.50 -2.07
CA ASN A 74 -3.86 -17.83 -2.67
C ASN A 74 -3.98 -17.79 -4.21
N THR A 75 -2.93 -17.32 -4.89
CA THR A 75 -2.86 -17.23 -6.36
C THR A 75 -2.87 -18.58 -7.09
N ARG A 76 -2.82 -19.71 -6.35
CA ARG A 76 -2.97 -21.07 -6.93
C ARG A 76 -4.42 -21.41 -7.29
N ASN A 77 -5.39 -20.67 -6.75
CA ASN A 77 -6.77 -20.76 -7.19
C ASN A 77 -6.93 -19.98 -8.52
N SER A 78 -7.10 -20.70 -9.63
CA SER A 78 -7.19 -20.11 -10.97
C SER A 78 -8.36 -19.14 -11.13
N ALA A 79 -9.51 -19.43 -10.51
CA ALA A 79 -10.69 -18.56 -10.58
C ALA A 79 -10.46 -17.25 -9.82
N LEU A 80 -9.89 -17.33 -8.61
CA LEU A 80 -9.53 -16.14 -7.82
C LEU A 80 -8.47 -15.29 -8.54
N SER A 81 -7.44 -15.93 -9.08
CA SER A 81 -6.37 -15.25 -9.83
C SER A 81 -6.94 -14.49 -11.04
N LEU A 82 -7.81 -15.14 -11.82
CA LEU A 82 -8.47 -14.51 -12.97
C LEU A 82 -9.36 -13.33 -12.53
N ALA A 83 -10.12 -13.48 -11.46
CA ALA A 83 -10.97 -12.42 -10.93
C ALA A 83 -10.16 -11.22 -10.43
N LEU A 84 -9.01 -11.44 -9.78
CA LEU A 84 -8.11 -10.37 -9.38
C LEU A 84 -7.50 -9.66 -10.59
N VAL A 85 -7.07 -10.39 -11.63
CA VAL A 85 -6.54 -9.79 -12.87
C VAL A 85 -7.59 -8.90 -13.53
N GLN A 86 -8.82 -9.41 -13.70
CA GLN A 86 -9.91 -8.66 -14.30
C GLN A 86 -10.27 -7.43 -13.45
N GLY A 87 -10.41 -7.59 -12.14
CA GLY A 87 -10.75 -6.49 -11.24
C GLY A 87 -9.67 -5.40 -11.21
N ASN A 88 -8.38 -5.76 -11.25
CA ASN A 88 -7.29 -4.77 -11.34
C ASN A 88 -7.38 -3.97 -12.64
N ALA A 89 -7.63 -4.64 -13.78
CA ALA A 89 -7.77 -3.97 -15.07
C ALA A 89 -8.97 -3.00 -15.10
N GLU A 90 -10.13 -3.42 -14.57
CA GLU A 90 -11.32 -2.58 -14.43
C GLU A 90 -11.05 -1.37 -13.50
N TYR A 91 -10.33 -1.60 -12.41
CA TYR A 91 -9.96 -0.55 -11.45
C TYR A 91 -9.04 0.49 -12.08
N GLU A 92 -8.00 0.04 -12.78
CA GLU A 92 -7.06 0.92 -13.48
C GLU A 92 -7.74 1.72 -14.59
N ALA A 93 -8.64 1.09 -15.35
CA ALA A 93 -9.41 1.79 -16.38
C ALA A 93 -10.30 2.89 -15.79
N ARG A 94 -10.84 2.69 -14.58
CA ARG A 94 -11.74 3.64 -13.91
C ARG A 94 -11.00 4.76 -13.18
N PHE A 95 -9.95 4.44 -12.42
CA PHE A 95 -9.30 5.37 -11.51
C PHE A 95 -7.91 5.85 -11.99
N GLY A 96 -7.34 5.21 -13.02
CA GLY A 96 -6.08 5.63 -13.64
C GLY A 96 -4.84 5.32 -12.80
N HIS A 97 -4.93 4.39 -11.85
CA HIS A 97 -3.80 3.91 -11.05
C HIS A 97 -4.06 2.49 -10.55
N VAL A 98 -2.99 1.80 -10.13
CA VAL A 98 -3.11 0.43 -9.58
C VAL A 98 -3.98 0.40 -8.33
N PHE A 99 -4.66 -0.72 -8.11
CA PHE A 99 -5.42 -0.97 -6.89
C PHE A 99 -4.48 -1.17 -5.69
N LEU A 100 -4.69 -0.38 -4.64
CA LEU A 100 -3.88 -0.42 -3.42
C LEU A 100 -4.70 -0.86 -2.22
N ILE A 101 -4.21 -1.87 -1.51
CA ILE A 101 -4.79 -2.35 -0.26
C ILE A 101 -3.70 -2.89 0.67
N ARG A 102 -3.85 -2.71 1.99
CA ARG A 102 -2.99 -3.36 2.99
C ARG A 102 -3.22 -4.87 2.95
N ALA A 103 -2.37 -5.61 2.25
CA ALA A 103 -2.60 -7.05 2.05
C ALA A 103 -2.28 -7.91 3.29
N LYS A 104 -1.36 -7.46 4.16
CA LYS A 104 -0.92 -8.23 5.34
C LYS A 104 -2.13 -8.66 6.19
N GLY A 105 -2.35 -9.95 6.33
CA GLY A 105 -3.43 -10.53 7.13
C GLY A 105 -4.80 -10.59 6.45
N ARG A 106 -4.91 -10.30 5.15
CA ARG A 106 -6.13 -10.48 4.36
C ARG A 106 -6.01 -11.68 3.43
N SER A 107 -7.08 -12.45 3.26
CA SER A 107 -7.16 -13.48 2.21
C SER A 107 -7.30 -12.85 0.83
N GLY A 108 -7.06 -13.64 -0.23
CA GLY A 108 -7.29 -13.17 -1.58
C GLY A 108 -8.77 -12.87 -1.87
N GLU A 109 -9.69 -13.63 -1.28
CA GLU A 109 -11.14 -13.42 -1.37
C GLU A 109 -11.57 -12.11 -0.69
N GLU A 110 -11.03 -11.80 0.49
CA GLU A 110 -11.28 -10.52 1.15
C GLU A 110 -10.76 -9.34 0.30
N ILE A 111 -9.59 -9.49 -0.31
CA ILE A 111 -9.05 -8.46 -1.20
C ILE A 111 -9.90 -8.30 -2.46
N LEU A 112 -10.36 -9.40 -3.06
CA LEU A 112 -11.26 -9.34 -4.22
C LEU A 112 -12.59 -8.66 -3.87
N ALA A 113 -13.16 -8.96 -2.70
CA ALA A 113 -14.38 -8.31 -2.23
C ALA A 113 -14.19 -6.79 -2.04
N GLU A 114 -13.06 -6.36 -1.47
CA GLU A 114 -12.73 -4.94 -1.34
C GLU A 114 -12.51 -4.27 -2.70
N LEU A 115 -11.84 -4.94 -3.64
CA LEU A 115 -11.66 -4.45 -5.00
C LEU A 115 -13.01 -4.23 -5.69
N GLN A 116 -13.90 -5.21 -5.62
CA GLN A 116 -15.25 -5.11 -6.20
C GLN A 116 -16.08 -4.01 -5.53
N ARG A 117 -16.04 -3.90 -4.20
CA ARG A 117 -16.75 -2.83 -3.48
C ARG A 117 -16.23 -1.44 -3.88
N ARG A 118 -14.91 -1.28 -3.98
CA ARG A 118 -14.25 0.00 -4.29
C ARG A 118 -14.42 0.42 -5.74
N LEU A 119 -14.63 -0.51 -6.67
CA LEU A 119 -15.08 -0.19 -8.03
C LEU A 119 -16.39 0.62 -8.07
N HIS A 120 -17.22 0.56 -7.03
CA HIS A 120 -18.44 1.36 -6.93
C HIS A 120 -18.24 2.72 -6.23
N ASN A 121 -17.05 3.04 -5.73
CA ASN A 121 -16.77 4.33 -5.12
C ASN A 121 -16.80 5.47 -6.16
N SER A 122 -17.12 6.68 -5.70
CA SER A 122 -16.82 7.90 -6.45
C SER A 122 -15.30 8.13 -6.46
N PRO A 123 -14.74 8.85 -7.45
CA PRO A 123 -13.30 9.12 -7.51
C PRO A 123 -12.74 9.75 -6.22
N ALA A 124 -13.45 10.71 -5.63
CA ALA A 124 -13.02 11.37 -4.40
C ALA A 124 -13.02 10.41 -3.19
N LYS A 125 -14.02 9.53 -3.08
CA LYS A 125 -14.08 8.52 -2.02
C LYS A 125 -12.96 7.50 -2.19
N GLU A 126 -12.70 7.08 -3.42
CA GLU A 126 -11.65 6.12 -3.71
C GLU A 126 -10.25 6.69 -3.43
N GLU A 127 -10.00 7.94 -3.80
CA GLU A 127 -8.72 8.60 -3.49
C GLU A 127 -8.47 8.65 -1.98
N ALA A 128 -9.47 9.06 -1.19
CA ALA A 128 -9.38 9.10 0.26
C ALA A 128 -9.10 7.73 0.86
N GLU A 129 -9.76 6.69 0.34
CA GLU A 129 -9.60 5.31 0.81
C GLU A 129 -8.24 4.72 0.41
N ALA A 130 -7.78 4.97 -0.81
CA ALA A 130 -6.47 4.55 -1.29
C ALA A 130 -5.33 5.23 -0.51
N LEU A 131 -5.45 6.52 -0.20
CA LEU A 131 -4.54 7.22 0.71
C LEU A 131 -4.50 6.55 2.08
N GLU A 132 -5.65 6.19 2.63
CA GLU A 132 -5.70 5.49 3.93
C GLU A 132 -5.04 4.12 3.87
N GLN A 133 -5.23 3.34 2.80
CA GLN A 133 -4.49 2.08 2.62
C GLN A 133 -2.98 2.32 2.52
N LEU A 134 -2.54 3.38 1.84
CA LEU A 134 -1.12 3.75 1.75
C LEU A 134 -0.54 4.09 3.13
N ARG A 135 -1.27 4.83 3.97
CA ARG A 135 -0.86 5.14 5.35
C ARG A 135 -0.64 3.87 6.15
N GLN A 136 -1.61 2.96 6.13
CA GLN A 136 -1.53 1.68 6.84
C GLN A 136 -0.32 0.85 6.41
N ILE A 137 -0.07 0.73 5.10
CA ILE A 137 1.09 0.01 4.57
C ILE A 137 2.40 0.66 5.05
N THR A 138 2.49 1.98 4.95
CA THR A 138 3.70 2.74 5.34
C THR A 138 4.02 2.54 6.81
N LEU A 139 3.02 2.66 7.70
CA LEU A 139 3.22 2.51 9.14
C LEU A 139 3.55 1.07 9.53
N LEU A 140 2.90 0.07 8.93
CA LEU A 140 3.25 -1.34 9.14
C LEU A 140 4.68 -1.67 8.72
N ARG A 141 5.14 -1.09 7.60
CA ARG A 141 6.54 -1.24 7.16
C ARG A 141 7.49 -0.55 8.13
N LEU A 142 7.15 0.64 8.62
CA LEU A 142 7.97 1.37 9.60
C LEU A 142 8.10 0.59 10.91
N GLU A 143 7.00 0.07 11.45
CA GLU A 143 7.01 -0.78 12.66
C GLU A 143 7.89 -2.00 12.45
N GLY A 144 7.80 -2.65 11.29
CA GLY A 144 8.63 -3.81 10.94
C GLY A 144 10.14 -3.53 10.82
N VAL A 145 10.57 -2.27 10.75
CA VAL A 145 12.00 -1.91 10.77
C VAL A 145 12.60 -2.03 12.18
N PHE A 146 11.77 -1.90 13.22
CA PHE A 146 12.20 -1.89 14.62
C PHE A 146 11.71 -3.10 15.42
N ALA A 147 11.06 -4.06 14.76
CA ALA A 147 10.59 -5.32 15.34
C ALA A 147 11.70 -6.38 15.40
#